data_AF-A0A2Q4T2H3-F1
#
_entry.id   AF-A0A2Q4T2H3-F1
#
_cell.length_a   1.000
_cell.length_b   1.000
_cell.length_c   1.000
_cell.angle_alpha   90.00
_cell.angle_beta   90.00
_cell.angle_gamma   90.00
#
_symmetry.space_group_name_H-M   'P 1'
#
loop_
_entity.id
_entity.type
_entity.pdbx_description
1 polymer ?
#
loop_
_entity_poly.entity_id
_entity_poly.type
_entity_poly.pdbx_seq_one_letter_code
_entity_poly.pdbx_strand_id
1 'polypeptide(L)'
;MSKLWSCTETVLNGGIKLFLYSSKTTKLRVAIGEVPGPMVHGAVSFVTEADSDDGLPHTLEHLVFMGSKKYPFKGVLDVIANRCLADGTNAWTDTDHTAYTLSTVRFQMDLCKK
;
A
#
# COMPACT_ATOMS: atom_id res chain seq x y z
N MET A 1 -14.07 6.10 16.60
CA MET A 1 -13.53 5.77 15.26
C MET A 1 -14.53 5.08 14.32
N SER A 2 -15.56 4.37 14.82
CA SER A 2 -16.55 3.62 14.02
C SER A 2 -17.52 4.42 13.13
N LYS A 3 -17.56 5.75 13.24
CA LYS A 3 -18.56 6.57 12.51
C LYS A 3 -18.16 6.88 11.06
N LEU A 4 -16.85 6.87 10.76
CA LEU A 4 -16.29 7.33 9.48
C LEU A 4 -16.09 6.20 8.44
N TRP A 5 -16.02 4.96 8.89
CA TRP A 5 -15.70 3.82 8.04
C TRP A 5 -16.84 2.80 8.08
N SER A 6 -17.16 2.21 6.93
CA SER A 6 -17.95 1.00 6.83
C SER A 6 -17.00 -0.19 6.63
N CYS A 7 -17.12 -1.21 7.47
CA CYS A 7 -16.37 -2.46 7.33
C CYS A 7 -17.30 -3.56 6.80
N THR A 8 -16.82 -4.36 5.86
CA THR A 8 -17.48 -5.58 5.39
C THR A 8 -16.47 -6.72 5.46
N GLU A 9 -16.86 -7.83 6.09
CA GLU A 9 -16.03 -9.03 6.16
C GLU A 9 -16.47 -10.00 5.06
N THR A 10 -15.51 -10.58 4.33
CA THR A 10 -15.76 -11.62 3.34
C THR A 10 -14.64 -12.65 3.38
N VAL A 11 -14.90 -13.84 2.85
CA VAL A 11 -13.90 -14.91 2.75
C VAL A 11 -13.51 -15.09 1.28
N LEU A 12 -12.21 -15.06 1.01
CA LEU A 12 -11.64 -15.35 -0.31
C LEU A 12 -11.06 -16.77 -0.35
N ASN A 13 -11.21 -17.42 -1.50
CA ASN A 13 -10.67 -18.75 -1.81
C ASN A 13 -10.86 -19.80 -0.69
N GLY A 14 -12.03 -19.78 -0.03
CA GLY A 14 -12.45 -20.83 0.92
C GLY A 14 -11.74 -20.83 2.28
N GLY A 15 -10.96 -19.79 2.62
CA GLY A 15 -10.31 -19.74 3.94
C GLY A 15 -9.59 -18.45 4.35
N ILE A 16 -9.36 -17.51 3.44
CA ILE A 16 -8.67 -16.25 3.77
C ILE A 16 -9.73 -15.23 4.18
N LYS A 17 -9.66 -14.73 5.41
CA LYS A 17 -10.53 -13.65 5.89
C LYS A 17 -10.08 -12.33 5.27
N LEU A 18 -11.04 -11.58 4.73
CA LEU A 18 -10.83 -10.28 4.12
C LEU A 18 -11.73 -9.25 4.81
N PHE A 19 -11.12 -8.18 5.29
CA PHE A 19 -11.79 -7.02 5.84
C PHE A 19 -11.73 -5.87 4.83
N LEU A 20 -12.89 -5.45 4.34
CA LEU A 20 -13.05 -4.36 3.40
C LEU A 20 -13.55 -3.12 4.13
N TYR A 21 -12.69 -2.10 4.25
CA TYR A 21 -13.04 -0.81 4.81
C TYR A 21 -13.31 0.18 3.69
N SER A 22 -14.42 0.90 3.80
CA SER A 22 -14.75 2.02 2.91
C SER A 22 -14.98 3.27 3.75
N SER A 23 -14.26 4.34 3.41
CA SER A 23 -14.43 5.65 4.02
C SER A 23 -15.73 6.29 3.53
N LYS A 24 -16.57 6.75 4.45
CA LYS A 24 -17.85 7.39 4.09
C LYS A 24 -17.66 8.79 3.50
N THR A 25 -16.57 9.47 3.87
CA THR A 25 -16.26 10.85 3.45
C THR A 25 -15.42 10.88 2.18
N THR A 26 -14.31 10.14 2.15
CA THR A 26 -13.34 10.19 1.05
C THR A 26 -13.55 9.11 -0.01
N LYS A 27 -14.44 8.14 0.25
CA LYS A 27 -14.64 6.95 -0.60
C LYS A 27 -13.40 6.07 -0.78
N LEU A 28 -12.34 6.31 0.00
CA LEU A 28 -11.15 5.46 0.03
C LEU A 28 -11.55 4.04 0.45
N ARG A 29 -11.10 3.06 -0.33
CA ARG A 29 -11.29 1.64 -0.05
C ARG A 29 -9.97 1.03 0.42
N VAL A 30 -10.02 0.25 1.49
CA VAL A 30 -8.87 -0.48 2.05
C VAL A 30 -9.29 -1.93 2.24
N ALA A 31 -8.51 -2.85 1.71
CA ALA A 31 -8.72 -4.28 1.85
C ALA A 31 -7.59 -4.87 2.70
N ILE A 32 -7.94 -5.63 3.74
CA ILE A 32 -6.97 -6.31 4.62
C ILE A 32 -7.27 -7.80 4.58
N GLY A 33 -6.35 -8.58 4.02
CA GLY A 33 -6.42 -10.04 4.03
C GLY A 33 -5.57 -10.64 5.14
N GLU A 34 -6.14 -11.52 5.95
CA GLU A 34 -5.39 -12.32 6.92
C GLU A 34 -4.85 -13.58 6.25
N VAL A 35 -3.61 -13.49 5.79
CA VAL A 35 -2.90 -14.62 5.18
C VAL A 35 -1.89 -15.17 6.20
N PRO A 36 -1.83 -16.49 6.42
CA PRO A 36 -0.83 -17.09 7.29
C PRO A 36 0.57 -16.95 6.68
N GLY A 37 1.51 -16.40 7.46
CA GLY A 37 2.92 -16.28 7.07
C GLY A 37 3.57 -15.02 7.64
N PRO A 38 4.91 -14.93 7.63
CA PRO A 38 5.64 -13.75 8.08
C PRO A 38 5.65 -12.62 7.03
N MET A 39 5.27 -12.93 5.79
CA MET A 39 5.25 -12.00 4.68
C MET A 39 4.06 -11.06 4.77
N VAL A 40 4.32 -9.77 4.60
CA VAL A 40 3.28 -8.76 4.51
C VAL A 40 3.46 -8.00 3.21
N HIS A 41 2.42 -8.08 2.39
CA HIS A 41 2.31 -7.35 1.15
C HIS A 41 1.29 -6.22 1.30
N GLY A 42 1.65 -5.03 0.83
CA GLY A 42 0.78 -3.87 0.79
C GLY A 42 0.81 -3.26 -0.59
N ALA A 43 -0.35 -2.87 -1.11
CA ALA A 43 -0.47 -2.15 -2.36
C ALA A 43 -1.42 -0.96 -2.16
N VAL A 44 -1.06 0.19 -2.72
CA VAL A 44 -1.89 1.39 -2.77
C VAL A 44 -1.95 1.83 -4.22
N SER A 45 -3.15 1.93 -4.77
CA SER A 45 -3.36 2.34 -6.15
C SER A 45 -4.15 3.64 -6.22
N PHE A 46 -3.77 4.50 -7.15
CA PHE A 46 -4.43 5.74 -7.49
C PHE A 46 -4.81 5.71 -8.96
N VAL A 47 -6.04 6.12 -9.28
CA VAL A 47 -6.49 6.30 -10.66
C VAL A 47 -5.80 7.54 -11.22
N THR A 48 -5.07 7.37 -12.30
CA THR A 48 -4.22 8.40 -12.93
C THR A 48 -4.42 8.39 -14.45
N GLU A 49 -5.68 8.27 -14.88
CA GLU A 49 -6.09 8.39 -16.28
C GLU A 49 -5.62 9.75 -16.83
N ALA A 50 -4.88 9.70 -17.93
CA ALA A 50 -4.35 10.87 -18.61
C ALA A 50 -4.91 10.91 -20.03
N ASP A 51 -5.54 12.02 -20.40
CA ASP A 51 -6.10 12.26 -21.74
C ASP A 51 -5.01 12.59 -22.80
N SER A 52 -3.74 12.43 -22.44
CA SER A 52 -2.57 12.86 -23.21
C SER A 52 -1.36 11.97 -22.94
N ASP A 53 -0.59 11.65 -23.98
CA ASP A 53 0.62 10.81 -23.91
C ASP A 53 1.87 11.53 -23.35
N ASP A 54 1.69 12.65 -22.66
CA ASP A 54 2.78 13.51 -22.15
C ASP A 54 3.60 12.88 -21.00
N GLY A 55 3.23 11.68 -20.54
CA GLY A 55 3.96 10.96 -19.49
C GLY A 55 3.88 11.60 -18.10
N LEU A 56 2.91 12.50 -17.89
CA LEU A 56 2.62 13.17 -16.62
C LEU A 56 2.44 12.21 -15.43
N PRO A 57 1.64 11.13 -15.52
CA PRO A 57 1.46 10.23 -14.38
C PRO A 57 2.75 9.49 -14.00
N HIS A 58 3.55 9.09 -15.00
CA HIS A 58 4.86 8.48 -14.76
C HIS A 58 5.84 9.47 -14.12
N THR A 59 5.86 10.73 -14.57
CA THR A 59 6.72 11.76 -13.95
C THR A 59 6.31 12.02 -12.49
N LEU A 60 5.01 12.10 -12.22
CA LEU A 60 4.47 12.31 -10.87
C LEU A 60 4.86 11.18 -9.92
N GLU A 61 4.87 9.93 -10.40
CA GLU A 61 5.29 8.76 -9.63
C GLU A 61 6.71 8.95 -9.07
N HIS A 62 7.67 9.34 -9.92
CA HIS A 62 9.05 9.63 -9.50
C HIS A 62 9.15 10.83 -8.55
N LEU A 63 8.35 11.88 -8.77
CA LEU A 63 8.37 13.08 -7.93
C LEU A 63 7.95 12.80 -6.48
N VAL A 64 7.03 11.86 -6.26
CA VAL A 64 6.58 11.47 -4.91
C VAL A 64 7.75 10.89 -4.07
N PHE A 65 8.73 10.26 -4.70
CA PHE A 65 9.93 9.74 -4.02
C PHE A 65 10.96 10.84 -3.64
N MET A 66 10.80 12.06 -4.16
CA MET A 66 11.74 13.17 -3.90
C MET A 66 11.42 13.98 -2.64
N GLY A 67 10.33 13.69 -1.94
CA GLY A 67 10.03 14.25 -0.63
C GLY A 67 8.57 14.65 -0.47
N SER A 68 8.19 14.93 0.78
CA SER A 68 6.85 15.43 1.14
C SER A 68 6.95 16.66 2.02
N LYS A 69 5.86 17.40 2.18
CA LYS A 69 5.80 18.57 3.09
C LYS A 69 6.23 18.23 4.53
N LYS A 70 6.01 16.98 4.97
CA LYS A 70 6.38 16.50 6.32
C LYS A 70 7.81 15.96 6.37
N TYR A 71 8.29 15.39 5.27
CA TYR A 71 9.64 14.83 5.14
C TYR A 71 10.27 15.37 3.85
N PRO A 72 10.84 16.59 3.87
CA PRO A 72 11.37 17.27 2.69
C PRO A 72 12.78 16.77 2.32
N PHE A 73 12.98 15.46 2.36
CA PHE A 73 14.25 14.82 2.05
C PHE A 73 14.01 13.74 0.98
N LYS A 74 14.91 13.69 0.01
CA LYS A 74 14.89 12.68 -1.06
C LYS A 74 15.22 11.30 -0.50
N GLY A 75 14.55 10.26 -1.00
CA GLY A 75 14.87 8.86 -0.67
C GLY A 75 14.43 8.42 0.74
N VAL A 76 13.56 9.19 1.40
CA VAL A 76 13.03 8.84 2.73
C VAL A 76 12.28 7.50 2.68
N LEU A 77 11.53 7.24 1.61
CA LEU A 77 10.82 5.99 1.42
C LEU A 77 11.80 4.81 1.30
N ASP A 78 12.90 4.97 0.56
CA ASP A 78 13.93 3.94 0.41
C ASP A 78 14.64 3.66 1.75
N VAL A 79 14.91 4.69 2.54
CA VAL A 79 15.51 4.55 3.87
C VAL A 79 14.55 3.81 4.83
N ILE A 80 13.25 4.11 4.76
CA ILE A 80 12.23 3.43 5.57
C ILE A 80 12.08 1.98 5.11
N ALA A 81 12.04 1.71 3.80
CA ALA A 81 11.95 0.37 3.24
C ALA A 81 13.11 -0.51 3.71
N ASN A 82 14.35 0.00 3.62
CA ASN A 82 15.55 -0.67 4.14
C ASN A 82 15.46 -0.94 5.65
N ARG A 83 14.93 0.00 6.44
CA ARG A 83 14.71 -0.21 7.89
C ARG A 83 13.64 -1.24 8.21
N CYS A 84 12.67 -1.43 7.30
CA CYS A 84 11.60 -2.39 7.45
C CYS A 84 11.96 -3.79 6.92
N LEU A 85 13.24 -4.06 6.60
CA LEU A 85 13.66 -5.32 5.97
C LEU A 85 12.81 -5.67 4.75
N ALA A 86 12.31 -4.64 4.05
CA ALA A 86 11.60 -4.81 2.80
C ALA A 86 12.65 -5.03 1.70
N ASP A 87 12.42 -6.01 0.83
CA ASP A 87 13.27 -6.28 -0.35
C ASP A 87 13.26 -5.09 -1.33
N GLY A 88 12.30 -4.17 -1.16
CA GLY A 88 12.23 -2.87 -1.81
C GLY A 88 10.82 -2.27 -1.73
N THR A 89 10.71 -1.01 -2.10
CA THR A 89 9.46 -0.39 -2.54
C THR A 89 9.43 -0.43 -4.06
N ASN A 90 8.36 -0.95 -4.65
CA ASN A 90 8.20 -0.94 -6.10
C ASN A 90 6.96 -0.13 -6.45
N ALA A 91 7.01 0.62 -7.53
CA ALA A 91 5.88 1.35 -8.06
C ALA A 91 5.82 1.13 -9.56
N TRP A 92 4.61 1.09 -10.08
CA TRP A 92 4.38 0.94 -11.51
C TRP A 92 3.17 1.76 -11.91
N THR A 93 3.23 2.29 -13.13
CA THR A 93 2.18 3.10 -13.73
C THR A 93 1.66 2.37 -14.96
N ASP A 94 0.38 2.00 -14.93
CA ASP A 94 -0.39 1.53 -16.08
C ASP A 94 -1.16 2.70 -16.71
N THR A 95 -1.85 2.42 -17.81
CA THR A 95 -2.60 3.40 -18.62
C THR A 95 -3.65 4.17 -17.81
N ASP A 96 -4.29 3.54 -16.84
CA ASP A 96 -5.41 4.08 -16.06
C ASP A 96 -5.10 4.27 -14.56
N HIS A 97 -3.97 3.75 -14.07
CA HIS A 97 -3.65 3.79 -12.65
C HIS A 97 -2.14 3.71 -12.35
N THR A 98 -1.76 4.33 -11.23
CA THR A 98 -0.43 4.19 -10.64
C THR A 98 -0.56 3.39 -9.34
N ALA A 99 0.22 2.32 -9.20
CA ALA A 99 0.22 1.47 -8.02
C ALA A 99 1.59 1.47 -7.33
N TYR A 100 1.57 1.69 -6.02
CA TYR A 100 2.71 1.61 -5.12
C TYR A 100 2.59 0.32 -4.31
N THR A 101 3.60 -0.53 -4.38
CA THR A 101 3.66 -1.84 -3.73
C THR A 101 4.82 -1.91 -2.75
N LEU A 102 4.59 -2.58 -1.64
CA LEU A 102 5.57 -2.83 -0.59
C LEU A 102 5.46 -4.30 -0.18
N SER A 103 6.59 -4.98 -0.14
CA SER A 103 6.70 -6.32 0.43
C SER A 103 7.73 -6.31 1.55
N THR A 104 7.29 -6.58 2.77
CA THR A 104 8.16 -6.63 3.95
C THR A 104 7.97 -7.96 4.68
N VAL A 105 9.06 -8.48 5.22
CA VAL A 105 9.01 -9.59 6.17
C VAL A 105 8.82 -8.99 7.56
N ARG A 106 7.73 -9.34 8.24
CA ARG A 106 7.66 -9.08 9.67
C ARG A 106 8.39 -10.20 10.39
N PHE A 107 9.36 -9.84 11.24
CA PHE A 107 9.84 -10.74 12.29
C PHE A 107 8.73 -10.92 13.32
N GLN A 108 7.88 -11.92 13.12
CA GLN A 108 7.12 -12.49 14.21
C GLN A 108 8.12 -13.31 15.04
N MET A 109 8.73 -12.72 16.07
CA MET A 109 9.31 -13.56 17.11
C MET A 109 8.14 -14.26 17.80
N ASP A 110 7.96 -15.54 17.52
CA ASP A 110 7.19 -16.48 18.36
C ASP A 110 7.91 -16.68 19.71
N LEU A 111 8.16 -15.59 20.44
CA LEU A 111 8.80 -15.59 21.76
C LEU A 111 7.85 -16.01 22.89
N CYS A 112 6.71 -16.63 22.57
CA CYS A 112 5.79 -17.16 23.57
C CYS A 112 5.05 -18.40 23.06
N LYS A 113 5.80 -19.45 22.68
CA LYS A 113 5.32 -20.84 22.72
C LYS A 113 6.44 -21.78 23.18
N LYS A 114 6.84 -21.63 24.44
CA LYS A 114 7.39 -22.70 25.25
C LYS A 114 7.05 -22.45 26.70
#